data_AF-A0A2D3WP16-F1
#
_entry.id   AF-A0A2D3WP16-F1
#
_cell.length_a   1.000
_cell.length_b   1.000
_cell.length_c   1.000
_cell.angle_alpha   90.00
_cell.angle_beta   90.00
_cell.angle_gamma   90.00
#
_symmetry.space_group_name_H-M   'P 1'
#
loop_
_entity.id
_entity.type
_entity.pdbx_description
1 polymer ?
#
loop_
_entity_poly.entity_id
_entity_poly.type
_entity_poly.pdbx_seq_one_letter_code
_entity_poly.pdbx_strand_id
1 'polypeptide(L)'
;MTKQEKIVSMFNDIAPTYDRANRVLSMGIDTFWRRKACDLAFGYCPSKTIDSIVDVACGTGDMMGYWKRRADKAGLVVDRIVGIDPSEGMV
;
A
#
# COMPACT_ATOMS: atom_id res chain seq x y z
N MET A 1 -27.54 3.17 8.92
CA MET A 1 -26.29 3.05 8.13
C MET A 1 -26.07 4.29 7.31
N THR A 2 -25.03 5.06 7.64
CA THR A 2 -24.55 6.19 6.85
C THR A 2 -23.99 5.71 5.51
N LYS A 3 -23.81 6.61 4.54
CA LYS A 3 -23.21 6.26 3.24
C LYS A 3 -21.80 5.68 3.40
N GLN A 4 -21.04 6.19 4.38
CA GLN A 4 -19.68 5.75 4.66
C GLN A 4 -19.64 4.33 5.25
N GLU A 5 -20.52 4.01 6.20
CA GLU A 5 -20.61 2.66 6.79
C GLU A 5 -20.91 1.59 5.73
N LYS A 6 -21.77 1.90 4.75
CA LYS A 6 -22.05 0.98 3.63
C LYS A 6 -20.83 0.72 2.75
N ILE A 7 -20.03 1.75 2.49
CA ILE A 7 -18.80 1.62 1.70
C ILE A 7 -17.78 0.74 2.45
N VAL A 8 -17.59 0.99 3.75
CA VAL A 8 -16.68 0.21 4.59
C VAL A 8 -17.11 -1.25 4.66
N SER A 9 -18.40 -1.53 4.86
CA SER A 9 -18.93 -2.90 4.86
C SER A 9 -18.66 -3.62 3.54
N MET A 10 -18.86 -2.96 2.40
CA MET A 10 -18.58 -3.55 1.09
C MET A 10 -17.10 -3.90 0.93
N PHE A 11 -16.18 -3.07 1.44
CA PHE A 11 -14.75 -3.36 1.40
C PHE A 11 -14.35 -4.51 2.31
N ASN A 12 -14.93 -4.60 3.51
CA ASN A 12 -14.72 -5.74 4.41
C ASN A 12 -15.05 -7.07 3.73
N ASP A 13 -16.15 -7.12 2.97
CA ASP A 13 -16.61 -8.36 2.33
C ASP A 13 -15.67 -8.82 1.20
N ILE A 14 -15.03 -7.89 0.48
CA ILE A 14 -14.17 -8.21 -0.67
C ILE A 14 -12.69 -8.35 -0.32
N ALA A 15 -12.27 -7.91 0.86
CA ALA A 15 -10.88 -7.92 1.32
C ALA A 15 -10.11 -9.23 1.04
N PRO A 16 -10.67 -10.44 1.30
CA PRO A 16 -9.94 -11.70 1.10
C PRO A 16 -9.53 -11.98 -0.35
N THR A 17 -10.22 -11.37 -1.32
CA THR A 17 -10.04 -11.61 -2.76
C THR A 17 -9.58 -10.38 -3.53
N TYR A 18 -9.56 -9.22 -2.88
CA TYR A 18 -9.33 -7.93 -3.51
C TYR A 18 -7.98 -7.86 -4.23
N ASP A 19 -6.89 -8.25 -3.58
CA ASP A 19 -5.56 -8.22 -4.20
C ASP A 19 -5.44 -9.19 -5.38
N ARG A 20 -6.09 -10.36 -5.28
CA ARG A 20 -6.13 -11.32 -6.38
C ARG A 20 -6.92 -10.78 -7.56
N ALA A 21 -8.06 -10.13 -7.29
CA ALA A 21 -8.84 -9.47 -8.32
C ALA A 21 -8.04 -8.37 -9.02
N ASN A 22 -7.39 -7.48 -8.26
CA ASN A 22 -6.53 -6.44 -8.81
C ASN A 22 -5.41 -7.01 -9.68
N ARG A 23 -4.73 -8.05 -9.19
CA ARG A 23 -3.66 -8.73 -9.93
C ARG A 23 -4.14 -9.31 -11.26
N VAL A 24 -5.32 -9.92 -11.27
CA VAL A 24 -5.92 -10.53 -12.47
C VAL A 24 -6.40 -9.45 -13.43
N LEU A 25 -7.17 -8.48 -12.95
CA LEU A 25 -7.74 -7.40 -13.77
C LEU A 25 -6.65 -6.55 -14.43
N SER A 26 -5.53 -6.35 -13.74
CA SER A 26 -4.39 -5.63 -14.29
C SER A 26 -3.45 -6.52 -15.11
N MET A 27 -3.74 -7.81 -15.30
CA MET A 27 -2.83 -8.78 -15.91
C MET A 27 -1.40 -8.75 -15.29
N GLY A 28 -1.31 -8.54 -13.98
CA GLY A 28 -0.05 -8.48 -13.23
C GLY A 28 0.75 -7.17 -13.33
N ILE A 29 0.35 -6.21 -14.18
CA ILE A 29 1.09 -4.96 -14.38
C ILE A 29 1.12 -4.05 -13.15
N ASP A 30 0.16 -4.21 -12.24
CA ASP A 30 0.11 -3.45 -10.99
C ASP A 30 1.38 -3.66 -10.14
N THR A 31 2.04 -4.83 -10.21
CA THR A 31 3.36 -5.05 -9.54
C THR A 31 4.38 -4.02 -10.00
N PHE A 32 4.39 -3.73 -11.31
CA PHE A 32 5.33 -2.81 -11.91
C PHE A 32 5.00 -1.37 -11.51
N TRP A 33 3.72 -1.00 -11.54
CA TRP A 33 3.28 0.32 -11.09
C TRP A 33 3.63 0.58 -9.64
N ARG A 34 3.39 -0.37 -8.73
CA ARG A 34 3.75 -0.25 -7.30
C ARG A 34 5.24 -0.04 -7.10
N ARG A 35 6.08 -0.86 -7.76
CA ARG A 35 7.55 -0.69 -7.71
C ARG A 35 7.99 0.67 -8.22
N LYS A 36 7.47 1.09 -9.37
CA LYS A 36 7.83 2.36 -10.00
C LYS A 36 7.38 3.56 -9.16
N ALA A 37 6.20 3.48 -8.54
CA ALA A 37 5.70 4.51 -7.63
C ALA A 37 6.64 4.69 -6.43
N CYS A 38 7.06 3.60 -5.78
CA CYS A 38 8.04 3.68 -4.69
C CYS A 38 9.37 4.28 -5.15
N ASP A 39 9.91 3.81 -6.29
CA ASP A 39 11.19 4.29 -6.82
C ASP A 39 11.15 5.80 -7.12
N LEU A 40 10.06 6.27 -7.72
CA LEU A 40 9.86 7.69 -7.99
C LEU A 40 9.74 8.49 -6.70
N ALA A 41 8.91 8.04 -5.75
CA ALA A 41 8.74 8.70 -4.46
C ALA A 41 10.06 8.86 -3.70
N PHE A 42 10.87 7.80 -3.65
CA PHE A 42 12.20 7.83 -3.06
C PHE A 42 13.18 8.73 -3.79
N GLY A 43 13.04 8.89 -5.11
CA GLY A 43 13.84 9.86 -5.89
C GLY A 43 13.60 11.32 -5.49
N TYR A 44 12.47 11.61 -4.84
CA TYR A 44 12.17 12.95 -4.30
C TYR A 44 12.57 13.11 -2.83
N CYS A 45 13.00 12.05 -2.15
CA CYS A 45 13.44 12.14 -0.76
C CYS A 45 14.85 12.78 -0.71
N PRO A 46 15.03 13.89 0.04
CA PRO A 46 16.32 14.57 0.13
C PRO A 46 17.33 13.84 1.04
N SER A 47 16.85 12.87 1.84
CA SER A 47 17.63 12.14 2.83
C SER A 47 17.62 10.64 2.54
N LYS A 48 18.70 9.96 2.92
CA LYS A 48 18.77 8.49 2.91
C LYS A 48 18.01 7.83 4.06
N THR A 49 17.68 8.60 5.08
CA THR A 49 16.89 8.16 6.23
C THR A 49 15.52 8.82 6.18
N ILE A 50 14.47 7.99 6.31
CA ILE A 50 13.07 8.38 6.31
C ILE A 50 12.49 7.94 7.67
N ASP A 51 12.09 8.92 8.49
CA ASP A 51 11.59 8.65 9.84
C ASP A 51 10.29 7.81 9.82
N SER A 52 9.40 8.09 8.86
CA SER A 52 8.16 7.32 8.74
C SER A 52 7.56 7.41 7.34
N ILE A 53 6.97 6.30 6.90
CA ILE A 53 6.06 6.24 5.74
C ILE A 53 4.66 5.92 6.27
N VAL A 54 3.66 6.68 5.82
CA VAL A 54 2.24 6.44 6.13
C VAL A 54 1.51 6.08 4.84
N ASP A 55 0.97 4.87 4.78
CA ASP A 55 0.18 4.36 3.66
C ASP A 55 -1.31 4.49 4.01
N VAL A 56 -2.01 5.40 3.32
CA VAL A 56 -3.40 5.77 3.61
C VAL A 56 -4.33 5.00 2.68
N ALA A 57 -5.40 4.43 3.24
CA ALA A 57 -6.24 3.44 2.57
C ALA A 57 -5.37 2.26 2.09
N CYS A 58 -4.57 1.73 3.01
CA CYS A 58 -3.55 0.73 2.69
C CYS A 58 -4.13 -0.61 2.21
N GLY A 59 -5.45 -0.81 2.34
CA GLY A 59 -6.07 -2.11 2.14
C GLY A 59 -5.36 -3.16 2.99
N THR A 60 -5.20 -4.35 2.43
CA THR A 60 -4.46 -5.51 2.97
C THR A 60 -2.96 -5.27 3.23
N GLY A 61 -2.44 -4.08 2.93
CA GLY A 61 -1.02 -3.75 3.11
C GLY A 61 -0.08 -4.25 2.01
N ASP A 62 -0.59 -4.72 0.86
CA ASP A 62 0.27 -5.19 -0.26
C ASP A 62 1.33 -4.13 -0.65
N MET A 63 0.92 -2.85 -0.71
CA MET A 63 1.80 -1.72 -1.02
C MET A 63 2.91 -1.50 0.02
N MET A 64 2.65 -1.76 1.31
CA MET A 64 3.63 -1.61 2.39
C MET A 64 4.83 -2.53 2.20
N GLY A 65 4.59 -3.74 1.67
CA GLY A 65 5.66 -4.65 1.29
C GLY A 65 6.55 -4.09 0.17
N TYR A 66 5.97 -3.33 -0.77
CA TYR A 66 6.75 -2.64 -1.80
C TYR A 66 7.58 -1.51 -1.21
N TRP A 67 7.00 -0.68 -0.34
CA TRP A 67 7.75 0.39 0.34
C TRP A 67 9.03 -0.14 0.99
N LYS A 68 8.92 -1.21 1.79
CA LYS A 68 10.07 -1.83 2.45
C LYS A 68 11.11 -2.38 1.46
N ARG A 69 10.70 -3.27 0.55
CA ARG A 69 11.62 -3.90 -0.41
C ARG A 69 12.30 -2.88 -1.33
N ARG A 70 11.61 -1.81 -1.69
CA ARG A 70 12.17 -0.76 -2.55
C ARG A 70 13.10 0.16 -1.79
N ALA A 71 12.83 0.45 -0.52
CA ALA A 71 13.76 1.18 0.35
C ALA A 71 15.06 0.41 0.53
N ASP A 72 14.97 -0.89 0.85
CA ASP A 72 16.14 -1.77 0.99
C ASP A 72 16.99 -1.77 -0.29
N LYS A 73 16.35 -1.89 -1.46
CA LYS A 73 17.04 -1.87 -2.76
C LYS A 73 17.69 -0.52 -3.06
N ALA A 74 17.08 0.58 -2.63
CA ALA A 74 17.61 1.93 -2.82
C ALA A 74 18.69 2.30 -1.78
N GLY A 75 18.96 1.44 -0.79
CA GLY A 75 19.88 1.72 0.31
C GLY A 75 19.36 2.81 1.24
N LEU A 76 18.03 2.91 1.38
CA LEU A 76 17.37 3.85 2.28
C LEU A 76 17.05 3.16 3.61
N VAL A 77 17.17 3.92 4.69
CA VAL A 77 16.73 3.49 6.03
C VAL A 77 15.34 4.07 6.27
N VAL A 78 14.37 3.20 6.57
CA VAL A 78 13.00 3.61 6.92
C VAL A 78 12.71 3.10 8.32
N ASP A 79 12.54 3.99 9.28
CA ASP A 79 12.40 3.60 10.69
C ASP A 79 11.03 2.98 10.98
N ARG A 80 9.99 3.47 10.31
CA ARG A 80 8.62 2.97 10.48
C ARG A 80 7.80 3.06 9.18
N ILE A 81 6.97 2.04 8.96
CA ILE A 81 5.92 2.07 7.92
C ILE A 81 4.59 1.78 8.63
N VAL A 82 3.62 2.68 8.49
CA VAL A 82 2.30 2.60 9.13
C VAL A 82 1.23 2.55 8.05
N GLY A 83 0.34 1.56 8.12
CA GLY A 83 -0.86 1.49 7.28
C GLY A 83 -2.07 2.03 8.05
N ILE A 84 -2.94 2.77 7.37
CA ILE A 84 -4.21 3.26 7.92
C ILE A 84 -5.33 2.90 6.95
N ASP A 85 -6.29 2.10 7.39
CA ASP A 85 -7.50 1.78 6.63
C ASP A 85 -8.74 1.79 7.55
N PRO A 86 -9.88 2.37 7.13
CA PRO A 86 -11.12 2.33 7.90
C PRO A 86 -11.82 0.96 7.91
N SER A 87 -11.40 0.03 7.04
CA SER A 87 -12.00 -1.29 6.87
C SER A 87 -11.26 -2.31 7.75
N GLU A 88 -11.91 -2.82 8.80
CA GLU A 88 -11.31 -3.84 9.67
C GLU A 88 -10.88 -5.11 8.91
N GLY A 89 -11.63 -5.53 7.88
CA GLY A 89 -11.26 -6.69 7.06
C GLY A 89 -10.02 -6.48 6.19
N MET A 90 -9.55 -5.23 6.05
CA MET A 90 -8.34 -4.88 5.31
C MET A 90 -7.10 -4.84 6.20
N VAL A 91 -7.23 -4.72 7.53
CA VAL A 91 -6.11 -4.53 8.48
C VAL A 91 -5.83 -5.79 9.30
#